data_AF-A0A1V4AXB9-F1
#
_entry.id   AF-A0A1V4AXB9-F1
#
_cell.length_a   1.000
_cell.length_b   1.000
_cell.length_c   1.000
_cell.angle_alpha   90.00
_cell.angle_beta   90.00
_cell.angle_gamma   90.00
#
_symmetry.space_group_name_H-M   'P 1'
#
loop_
_entity.id
_entity.type
_entity.pdbx_description
1 polymer ?
#
loop_
_entity_poly.entity_id
_entity_poly.type
_entity_poly.pdbx_seq_one_letter_code
_entity_poly.pdbx_strand_id
1 'polypeptide(L)'
;MERLKQVLEFVRKRKKLVGFFAIIVLAVFFVTLHKVYHYSEKSEFCASCHEMKIHYDSFKASKHHNEHVENCHACHVGPGLKGYAHAKLSDGTHDSLMHSFQAFSDGAFIEIADDSLEILNGNCIRCHSEGFTKDKSHIEAVLKSSKHRTEVSHSISLEKLTCTDCHLGVVHPHMPGDLFKAYAAKKIKPYGTYEETECLACHKMATPEVVKEWTKGVHAVKGVTCVTCHGNDHRFIAKKHGHVSASTCGECHQTQYIDFRESKHLQGHAVAVPSKFDVISTRLLNIKDCKGCHKLGLSYEFDRVGGSCDACHPSHKFSVAEARASDACEKCHIGGPEHAQLNIAKGSIFGKVMELRNQGLITKDLVTCQSCHGPNKSHNFSKSYIPKEIDVVLFGGHGYIKTHLTHQ
;
A
#
# COMPACT_ATOMS: atom_id res chain seq x y z
N MET A 1 22.58 69.56 -16.19
CA MET A 1 22.94 70.43 -15.05
C MET A 1 21.85 71.45 -14.76
N GLU A 2 21.42 72.27 -15.73
CA GLU A 2 20.41 73.32 -15.52
C GLU A 2 19.02 72.82 -15.12
N ARG A 3 18.51 71.77 -15.78
CA ARG A 3 17.22 71.14 -15.42
C ARG A 3 17.23 70.55 -14.00
N LEU A 4 18.36 70.01 -13.55
CA LEU A 4 18.49 69.44 -12.21
C LEU A 4 18.45 70.54 -11.14
N LYS A 5 19.09 71.69 -11.40
CA LYS A 5 19.02 72.88 -10.53
C LYS A 5 17.59 73.42 -10.44
N GLN A 6 16.88 73.52 -11.56
CA GLN A 6 15.48 73.97 -11.60
C GLN A 6 14.54 73.03 -10.82
N VAL A 7 14.72 71.72 -10.95
CA VAL A 7 13.95 70.73 -10.17
C VAL A 7 14.27 70.82 -8.68
N LEU A 8 15.54 70.97 -8.31
CA LEU A 8 15.95 71.14 -6.90
C LEU A 8 15.40 72.43 -6.28
N GLU A 9 15.37 73.53 -7.02
CA GLU A 9 14.73 74.78 -6.57
C GLU A 9 13.21 74.65 -6.43
N PHE A 10 12.56 73.95 -7.37
CA PHE A 10 11.12 73.66 -7.30
C PHE A 10 10.79 72.83 -6.05
N VAL A 11 11.55 71.77 -5.79
CA VAL A 11 11.40 70.92 -4.60
C VAL A 11 11.67 71.71 -3.31
N ARG A 12 12.69 72.58 -3.30
CA ARG A 12 13.02 73.43 -2.14
C ARG A 12 11.92 74.46 -1.85
N LYS A 13 11.37 75.12 -2.88
CA LYS A 13 10.25 76.07 -2.75
C LYS A 13 8.94 75.41 -2.35
N ARG A 14 8.66 74.18 -2.83
CA ARG A 14 7.41 73.46 -2.57
C ARG A 14 7.56 72.23 -1.68
N LYS A 15 8.52 72.25 -0.75
CA LYS A 15 8.89 71.11 0.11
C LYS A 15 7.70 70.41 0.79
N LYS A 16 6.70 71.18 1.26
CA LYS A 16 5.49 70.63 1.90
C LYS A 16 4.59 69.88 0.91
N LEU A 17 4.41 70.43 -0.30
CA LEU A 17 3.59 69.84 -1.35
C LEU A 17 4.26 68.58 -1.92
N VAL A 18 5.56 68.65 -2.21
CA VAL A 18 6.35 67.49 -2.69
C VAL A 18 6.40 66.40 -1.63
N GLY A 19 6.60 66.75 -0.35
CA GLY A 19 6.54 65.81 0.76
C GLY A 19 5.16 65.13 0.89
N PHE A 20 4.07 65.87 0.75
CA PHE A 20 2.70 65.32 0.77
C PHE A 20 2.47 64.29 -0.35
N PHE A 21 2.82 64.63 -1.60
CA PHE A 21 2.70 63.69 -2.70
C PHE A 21 3.64 62.49 -2.56
N ALA A 22 4.86 62.68 -2.05
CA ALA A 22 5.77 61.58 -1.79
C ALA A 22 5.20 60.60 -0.74
N ILE A 23 4.58 61.11 0.32
CA ILE A 23 3.88 60.28 1.33
C ILE A 23 2.72 59.52 0.70
N ILE A 24 1.91 60.16 -0.15
CA ILE A 24 0.81 59.48 -0.86
C ILE A 24 1.36 58.37 -1.77
N VAL A 25 2.40 58.66 -2.55
CA VAL A 25 3.02 57.66 -3.44
C VAL A 25 3.57 56.49 -2.64
N LEU A 26 4.28 56.75 -1.53
CA LEU A 26 4.77 55.71 -0.64
C LEU A 26 3.63 54.90 -0.01
N ALA A 27 2.57 55.55 0.47
CA ALA A 27 1.41 54.87 1.05
C ALA A 27 0.71 53.98 0.01
N VAL A 28 0.47 54.49 -1.20
CA VAL A 28 -0.11 53.71 -2.30
C VAL A 28 0.82 52.55 -2.68
N PHE A 29 2.13 52.78 -2.73
CA PHE A 29 3.13 51.76 -3.02
C PHE A 29 3.11 50.63 -1.98
N PHE A 30 3.14 50.96 -0.69
CA PHE A 30 3.09 49.96 0.39
C PHE A 30 1.75 49.21 0.43
N VAL A 31 0.62 49.89 0.22
CA VAL A 31 -0.70 49.24 0.14
C VAL A 31 -0.77 48.30 -1.07
N THR A 32 -0.22 48.71 -2.20
CA THR A 32 -0.19 47.88 -3.43
C THR A 32 0.70 46.67 -3.23
N LEU A 33 1.93 46.86 -2.72
CA LEU A 33 2.83 45.77 -2.39
C LEU A 33 2.20 44.77 -1.42
N HIS A 34 1.53 45.26 -0.38
CA HIS A 34 0.84 44.41 0.59
C HIS A 34 -0.29 43.60 -0.06
N LYS A 35 -1.06 44.19 -0.97
CA LYS A 35 -2.10 43.46 -1.73
C LYS A 35 -1.50 42.39 -2.65
N VAL A 36 -0.43 42.71 -3.37
CA VAL A 36 0.27 41.76 -4.26
C VAL A 36 0.89 40.62 -3.45
N TYR A 37 1.50 40.94 -2.32
CA TYR A 37 2.02 39.99 -1.34
C TYR A 37 0.95 38.95 -0.98
N HIS A 38 -0.19 39.38 -0.44
CA HIS A 38 -1.26 38.47 -0.01
C HIS A 38 -1.97 37.77 -1.16
N TYR A 39 -2.01 38.38 -2.34
CA TYR A 39 -2.54 37.73 -3.54
C TYR A 39 -1.65 36.55 -3.97
N SER A 40 -0.33 36.72 -3.93
CA SER A 40 0.65 35.71 -4.33
C SER A 40 0.79 34.53 -3.35
N GLU A 41 0.12 34.58 -2.20
CA GLU A 41 0.07 33.51 -1.21
C GLU A 41 -1.19 32.63 -1.34
N LYS A 42 -2.16 33.07 -2.17
CA LYS A 42 -3.39 32.31 -2.38
C LYS A 42 -3.13 31.04 -3.17
N SER A 43 -3.78 29.95 -2.79
CA SER A 43 -3.73 28.71 -3.57
C SER A 43 -4.17 28.91 -5.03
N GLU A 44 -5.14 29.81 -5.26
CA GLU A 44 -5.65 30.15 -6.60
C GLU A 44 -4.59 30.85 -7.47
N PHE A 45 -3.68 31.62 -6.86
CA PHE A 45 -2.56 32.21 -7.60
C PHE A 45 -1.63 31.10 -8.10
N CYS A 46 -1.26 30.17 -7.24
CA CYS A 46 -0.42 29.04 -7.64
C CYS A 46 -1.11 28.18 -8.70
N ALA A 47 -2.41 27.93 -8.55
CA ALA A 47 -3.22 27.16 -9.51
C ALA A 47 -3.46 27.87 -10.85
N SER A 48 -3.04 29.14 -10.99
CA SER A 48 -3.06 29.82 -12.29
C SER A 48 -1.99 29.27 -13.24
N CYS A 49 -0.96 28.62 -12.71
CA CYS A 49 0.00 27.82 -13.48
C CYS A 49 -0.58 26.43 -13.74
N HIS A 50 -0.44 25.94 -14.98
CA HIS A 50 -1.02 24.66 -15.39
C HIS A 50 -0.38 23.46 -14.67
N GLU A 51 0.92 23.54 -14.37
CA GLU A 51 1.67 22.50 -13.67
C GLU A 51 1.19 22.31 -12.22
N MET A 52 0.66 23.38 -11.62
CA MET A 52 0.17 23.36 -10.25
C MET A 52 -1.27 22.82 -10.16
N LYS A 53 -1.99 22.70 -11.28
CA LYS A 53 -3.42 22.38 -11.28
C LYS A 53 -3.70 21.05 -10.57
N ILE A 54 -2.93 20.00 -10.86
CA ILE A 54 -3.10 18.68 -10.23
C ILE A 54 -2.86 18.73 -8.72
N HIS A 55 -1.84 19.49 -8.29
CA HIS A 55 -1.51 19.65 -6.89
C HIS A 55 -2.58 20.45 -6.14
N TYR A 56 -3.12 21.50 -6.77
CA TYR A 56 -4.25 22.28 -6.26
C TYR A 56 -5.51 21.42 -6.11
N ASP A 57 -5.92 20.71 -7.17
CA ASP A 57 -7.09 19.85 -7.16
C ASP A 57 -6.94 18.76 -6.07
N SER A 58 -5.76 18.16 -5.97
CA SER A 58 -5.48 17.16 -4.94
C SER A 58 -5.51 17.76 -3.53
N PHE A 59 -4.98 18.96 -3.31
CA PHE A 59 -5.04 19.62 -2.01
C PHE A 59 -6.49 19.93 -1.60
N LYS A 60 -7.28 20.47 -2.53
CA LYS A 60 -8.70 20.79 -2.33
C LYS A 60 -9.53 19.55 -1.98
N ALA A 61 -9.16 18.38 -2.50
CA ALA A 61 -9.80 17.10 -2.17
C ALA A 61 -9.38 16.54 -0.79
N SER A 62 -8.32 17.08 -0.18
CA SER A 62 -7.81 16.59 1.09
C SER A 62 -8.58 17.15 2.30
N LYS A 63 -8.51 16.45 3.43
CA LYS A 63 -9.03 16.94 4.71
C LYS A 63 -8.24 18.13 5.27
N HIS A 64 -7.05 18.37 4.72
CA HIS A 64 -6.24 19.52 5.09
C HIS A 64 -6.71 20.80 4.41
N HIS A 65 -7.53 20.74 3.36
CA HIS A 65 -8.21 21.94 2.90
C HIS A 65 -9.42 22.24 3.80
N ASN A 66 -9.23 23.13 4.77
CA ASN A 66 -10.24 23.51 5.75
C ASN A 66 -10.01 24.95 6.25
N GLU A 67 -10.82 25.41 7.20
CA GLU A 67 -10.77 26.77 7.78
C GLU A 67 -9.44 27.15 8.45
N HIS A 68 -8.60 26.18 8.82
CA HIS A 68 -7.29 26.44 9.41
C HIS A 68 -6.14 26.39 8.41
N VAL A 69 -6.37 25.75 7.26
CA VAL A 69 -5.37 25.55 6.21
C VAL A 69 -6.06 25.84 4.87
N GLU A 70 -6.21 27.13 4.59
CA GLU A 70 -6.88 27.61 3.39
C GLU A 70 -5.96 27.60 2.16
N ASN A 71 -4.65 27.81 2.37
CA ASN A 71 -3.68 28.05 1.31
C ASN A 71 -2.49 27.08 1.37
N CYS A 72 -1.94 26.75 0.19
CA CYS A 72 -0.69 25.95 0.05
C CYS A 72 0.46 26.57 0.85
N HIS A 73 0.44 27.90 0.98
CA HIS A 73 1.37 28.71 1.76
C HIS A 73 1.55 28.20 3.20
N ALA A 74 0.47 27.71 3.83
CA ALA A 74 0.50 27.28 5.23
C ALA A 74 1.50 26.15 5.50
N CYS A 75 1.78 25.31 4.48
CA CYS A 75 2.68 24.18 4.57
C CYS A 75 4.01 24.43 3.83
N HIS A 76 3.96 25.06 2.66
CA HIS A 76 5.12 25.13 1.75
C HIS A 76 6.03 26.35 1.95
N VAL A 77 5.74 27.26 2.87
CA VAL A 77 6.58 28.44 3.11
C VAL A 77 6.78 28.68 4.60
N GLY A 78 7.98 29.14 4.94
CA GLY A 78 8.33 29.43 6.32
C GLY A 78 7.56 30.63 6.89
N PRO A 79 7.34 30.67 8.21
CA PRO A 79 6.67 31.80 8.85
C PRO A 79 7.48 33.10 8.76
N GLY A 80 6.75 34.22 8.70
CA GLY A 80 7.32 35.57 8.76
C GLY A 80 8.09 35.99 7.50
N LEU A 81 8.70 37.18 7.56
CA LEU A 81 9.33 37.80 6.39
C LEU A 81 10.48 36.97 5.82
N LYS A 82 11.25 36.26 6.66
CA LYS A 82 12.37 35.44 6.22
C LYS A 82 11.90 34.24 5.39
N GLY A 83 10.86 33.53 5.85
CA GLY A 83 10.32 32.38 5.14
C GLY A 83 9.67 32.79 3.82
N TYR A 84 8.90 33.89 3.84
CA TYR A 84 8.36 34.47 2.61
C TYR A 84 9.47 34.87 1.61
N ALA A 85 10.51 35.55 2.08
CA ALA A 85 11.62 35.97 1.23
C ALA A 85 12.35 34.77 0.62
N HIS A 86 12.58 33.70 1.39
CA HIS A 86 13.16 32.45 0.88
C HIS A 86 12.27 31.84 -0.22
N ALA A 87 10.97 31.63 0.06
CA ALA A 87 10.06 31.06 -0.93
C ALA A 87 9.88 31.91 -2.20
N LYS A 88 9.97 33.24 -2.13
CA LYS A 88 9.84 34.10 -3.31
C LYS A 88 11.15 34.29 -4.08
N LEU A 89 12.27 34.47 -3.39
CA LEU A 89 13.55 34.78 -4.02
C LEU A 89 14.33 33.53 -4.43
N SER A 90 14.16 32.42 -3.72
CA SER A 90 14.75 31.12 -4.05
C SER A 90 13.76 30.32 -4.91
N ASP A 91 12.76 29.71 -4.26
CA ASP A 91 11.92 28.68 -4.89
C ASP A 91 11.08 29.29 -6.01
N GLY A 92 10.42 30.41 -5.75
CA GLY A 92 9.60 31.11 -6.75
C GLY A 92 10.39 31.63 -7.95
N THR A 93 11.64 32.05 -7.77
CA THR A 93 12.51 32.46 -8.88
C THR A 93 12.88 31.24 -9.73
N HIS A 94 13.27 30.14 -9.08
CA HIS A 94 13.58 28.89 -9.76
C HIS A 94 12.37 28.36 -10.54
N ASP A 95 11.21 28.29 -9.91
CA ASP A 95 9.98 27.78 -10.52
C ASP A 95 9.53 28.65 -11.69
N SER A 96 9.64 29.98 -11.56
CA SER A 96 9.34 30.92 -12.66
C SER A 96 10.28 30.74 -13.85
N LEU A 97 11.57 30.48 -13.60
CA LEU A 97 12.55 30.19 -14.64
C LEU A 97 12.23 28.86 -15.32
N MET A 98 11.98 27.80 -14.55
CA MET A 98 11.66 26.48 -15.08
C MET A 98 10.36 26.47 -15.89
N HIS A 99 9.33 27.19 -15.42
CA HIS A 99 8.11 27.44 -16.18
C HIS A 99 8.41 28.16 -17.51
N SER A 100 9.25 29.19 -17.48
CA SER A 100 9.65 29.94 -18.69
C SER A 100 10.40 29.06 -19.70
N PHE A 101 11.14 28.05 -19.24
CA PHE A 101 11.80 27.06 -20.08
C PHE A 101 10.91 25.88 -20.46
N GLN A 102 9.64 25.85 -20.03
CA GLN A 102 8.72 24.72 -20.24
C GLN A 102 9.33 23.40 -19.75
N ALA A 103 10.10 23.45 -18.66
CA ALA A 103 10.82 22.30 -18.12
C ALA A 103 9.90 21.27 -17.46
N PHE A 104 8.65 21.63 -17.18
CA PHE A 104 7.66 20.79 -16.53
C PHE A 104 6.49 20.48 -17.49
N SER A 105 6.10 19.22 -17.56
CA SER A 105 4.90 18.78 -18.28
C SER A 105 3.67 18.75 -17.37
N ASP A 106 2.48 18.91 -17.95
CA ASP A 106 1.23 18.71 -17.23
C ASP A 106 1.20 17.35 -16.52
N GLY A 107 0.90 17.37 -15.23
CA GLY A 107 0.86 16.17 -14.39
C GLY A 107 2.22 15.63 -13.95
N ALA A 108 3.33 16.33 -14.24
CA ALA A 108 4.63 15.99 -13.67
C ALA A 108 4.58 16.13 -12.14
N PHE A 109 5.29 15.23 -11.45
CA PHE A 109 5.51 15.38 -10.01
C PHE A 109 6.52 16.50 -9.76
N ILE A 110 6.09 17.54 -9.05
CA ILE A 110 6.98 18.60 -8.58
C ILE A 110 7.61 18.14 -7.26
N GLU A 111 8.91 17.89 -7.29
CA GLU A 111 9.70 17.58 -6.11
C GLU A 111 9.95 18.84 -5.28
N ILE A 112 9.82 18.70 -3.96
CA ILE A 112 10.18 19.76 -3.02
C ILE A 112 11.69 19.74 -2.87
N ALA A 113 12.32 20.91 -3.00
CA ALA A 113 13.76 21.05 -2.79
C ALA A 113 14.18 20.63 -1.37
N ASP A 114 15.38 20.09 -1.23
CA ASP A 114 15.87 19.52 0.04
C ASP A 114 15.84 20.53 1.20
N ASP A 115 16.15 21.81 0.94
CA ASP A 115 16.10 22.89 1.93
C ASP A 115 14.66 23.25 2.34
N SER A 116 13.72 23.09 1.41
CA SER A 116 12.29 23.32 1.63
C SER A 116 11.60 22.17 2.38
N LEU A 117 12.19 20.97 2.38
CA LEU A 117 11.67 19.84 3.18
C LEU A 117 11.73 20.12 4.68
N GLU A 118 12.77 20.81 5.17
CA GLU A 118 12.86 21.19 6.58
C GLU A 118 11.78 22.21 6.96
N ILE A 119 11.50 23.16 6.06
CA ILE A 119 10.42 24.15 6.21
C ILE A 119 9.06 23.46 6.29
N LEU A 120 8.78 22.56 5.34
CA LEU A 120 7.52 21.80 5.30
C LEU A 120 7.34 20.99 6.60
N ASN A 121 8.37 20.24 6.99
CA ASN A 121 8.33 19.41 8.19
C ASN A 121 8.13 20.24 9.46
N GLY A 122 8.81 21.39 9.57
CA GLY A 122 8.64 22.35 10.66
C GLY A 122 7.22 22.91 10.73
N ASN A 123 6.62 23.20 9.57
CA ASN A 123 5.23 23.66 9.48
C ASN A 123 4.23 22.58 9.93
N CYS A 124 4.45 21.31 9.57
CA CYS A 124 3.66 20.19 10.09
C CYS A 124 3.74 20.14 11.63
N ILE A 125 4.95 20.19 12.18
CA ILE A 125 5.16 20.12 13.64
C ILE A 125 4.49 21.30 14.34
N ARG A 126 4.59 22.51 13.80
CA ARG A 126 3.99 23.73 14.38
C ARG A 126 2.50 23.55 14.63
N CYS A 127 1.72 23.26 13.59
CA CYS A 127 0.27 23.09 13.75
C CYS A 127 -0.06 21.84 14.58
N HIS A 128 0.56 20.70 14.31
CA HIS A 128 0.21 19.48 15.04
C HIS A 128 0.64 19.48 16.51
N SER A 129 1.58 20.34 16.92
CA SER A 129 1.95 20.55 18.33
C SER A 129 1.00 21.50 19.07
N GLU A 130 0.36 22.42 18.36
CA GLU A 130 -0.52 23.47 18.92
C GLU A 130 -1.98 23.03 19.13
N GLY A 131 -2.29 21.74 18.94
CA GLY A 131 -3.61 21.17 19.31
C GLY A 131 -4.39 20.55 18.15
N PHE A 132 -3.87 20.57 16.93
CA PHE A 132 -4.49 19.92 15.77
C PHE A 132 -4.21 18.40 15.69
N THR A 133 -3.48 17.83 16.67
CA THR A 133 -3.26 16.39 16.79
C THR A 133 -4.03 15.79 17.97
N LYS A 134 -4.63 14.62 17.77
CA LYS A 134 -5.35 13.88 18.83
C LYS A 134 -4.41 13.24 19.86
N ASP A 135 -3.18 12.97 19.47
CA ASP A 135 -2.17 12.30 20.30
C ASP A 135 -0.86 13.08 20.29
N LYS A 136 -0.59 13.84 21.35
CA LYS A 136 0.64 14.62 21.50
C LYS A 136 1.89 13.75 21.68
N SER A 137 1.73 12.52 22.19
CA SER A 137 2.84 11.59 22.41
C SER A 137 3.41 11.05 21.09
N HIS A 138 2.60 11.06 20.02
CA HIS A 138 3.02 10.63 18.69
C HIS A 138 4.21 11.44 18.15
N ILE A 139 4.13 12.78 18.20
CA ILE A 139 5.21 13.66 17.71
C ILE A 139 6.48 13.44 18.50
N GLU A 140 6.37 13.36 19.83
CA GLU A 140 7.51 13.09 20.71
C GLU A 140 8.17 11.74 20.40
N ALA A 141 7.37 10.71 20.12
CA ALA A 141 7.87 9.40 19.73
C ALA A 141 8.59 9.42 18.37
N VAL A 142 8.05 10.15 17.38
CA VAL A 142 8.67 10.30 16.04
C VAL A 142 9.99 11.07 16.14
N LEU A 143 10.02 12.19 16.87
CA LEU A 143 11.24 13.00 17.06
C LEU A 143 12.37 12.23 17.78
N LYS A 144 12.01 11.28 18.65
CA LYS A 144 12.97 10.39 19.32
C LYS A 144 13.33 9.16 18.49
N SER A 145 12.64 8.91 17.38
CA SER A 145 12.87 7.72 16.57
C SER A 145 14.09 7.89 15.66
N SER A 146 15.01 6.93 15.75
CA SER A 146 16.22 6.83 14.92
C SER A 146 16.19 5.62 13.99
N LYS A 147 14.98 5.10 13.69
CA LYS A 147 14.80 3.78 13.07
C LYS A 147 14.80 3.77 11.54
N HIS A 148 14.88 4.91 10.85
CA HIS A 148 15.09 4.89 9.40
C HIS A 148 16.57 4.63 9.10
N ARG A 149 16.89 3.37 8.81
CA ARG A 149 18.20 2.94 8.32
C ARG A 149 18.19 3.07 6.80
N THR A 150 18.98 3.98 6.25
CA THR A 150 19.32 3.97 4.83
C THR A 150 20.67 3.28 4.67
N GLU A 151 20.68 2.12 4.00
CA GLU A 151 21.93 1.47 3.60
C GLU A 151 22.46 2.18 2.35
N VAL A 152 23.39 3.10 2.55
CA VAL A 152 24.18 3.67 1.47
C VAL A 152 25.61 3.15 1.64
N SER A 153 25.98 2.21 0.76
CA SER A 153 27.35 1.72 0.53
C SER A 153 28.24 1.68 1.78
N HIS A 154 28.20 0.57 2.52
CA HIS A 154 29.08 0.27 3.66
C HIS A 154 29.10 1.31 4.80
N SER A 155 28.12 2.22 4.86
CA SER A 155 27.94 3.15 5.99
C SER A 155 26.47 3.21 6.42
N ILE A 156 26.26 3.24 7.74
CA ILE A 156 24.93 3.42 8.33
C ILE A 156 24.78 4.92 8.64
N SER A 157 23.96 5.64 7.87
CA SER A 157 23.51 6.98 8.23
C SER A 157 22.17 6.90 8.98
N LEU A 158 22.07 7.60 10.11
CA LEU A 158 20.82 7.79 10.83
C LEU A 158 20.18 9.09 10.33
N GLU A 159 19.27 8.99 9.37
CA GLU A 159 18.48 10.14 8.94
C GLU A 159 17.30 10.37 9.89
N LYS A 160 16.99 11.64 10.16
CA LYS A 160 15.81 12.01 10.92
C LYS A 160 14.58 11.79 10.05
N LEU A 161 13.58 11.10 10.60
CA LEU A 161 12.30 10.93 9.95
C LEU A 161 11.58 12.27 9.79
N THR A 162 11.13 12.55 8.57
CA THR A 162 10.18 13.62 8.26
C THR A 162 8.74 13.12 8.41
N CYS A 163 7.81 14.03 8.67
CA CYS A 163 6.38 13.70 8.75
C CYS A 163 5.90 13.05 7.45
N THR A 164 6.40 13.54 6.32
CA THR A 164 6.10 13.05 4.97
C THR A 164 6.61 11.65 4.69
N ASP A 165 7.61 11.13 5.41
CA ASP A 165 8.06 9.73 5.20
C ASP A 165 6.97 8.72 5.56
N CYS A 166 6.09 9.07 6.50
CA CYS A 166 4.97 8.24 6.93
C CYS A 166 3.60 8.79 6.51
N HIS A 167 3.45 10.10 6.29
CA HIS A 167 2.16 10.75 6.01
C HIS A 167 2.03 11.27 4.57
N LEU A 168 2.85 10.77 3.66
CA LEU A 168 2.76 11.14 2.27
C LEU A 168 1.40 10.75 1.68
N GLY A 169 0.78 11.69 0.96
CA GLY A 169 -0.56 11.54 0.39
C GLY A 169 -1.69 11.97 1.31
N VAL A 170 -1.43 12.33 2.57
CA VAL A 170 -2.48 12.83 3.48
C VAL A 170 -3.00 14.21 3.06
N VAL A 171 -2.11 15.07 2.56
CA VAL A 171 -2.44 16.42 2.04
C VAL A 171 -2.71 16.39 0.54
N HIS A 172 -2.12 15.44 -0.19
CA HIS A 172 -2.33 15.25 -1.62
C HIS A 172 -2.70 13.79 -1.92
N PRO A 173 -3.96 13.38 -1.75
CA PRO A 173 -4.37 11.98 -1.93
C PRO A 173 -4.31 11.48 -3.37
N HIS A 174 -4.55 12.35 -4.36
CA HIS A 174 -4.67 11.98 -5.78
C HIS A 174 -3.42 12.40 -6.57
N MET A 175 -2.31 11.71 -6.31
CA MET A 175 -1.00 12.10 -6.85
C MET A 175 -0.74 11.52 -8.25
N PRO A 176 0.05 12.21 -9.09
CA PRO A 176 0.38 11.76 -10.44
C PRO A 176 1.19 10.44 -10.46
N GLY A 177 1.12 9.75 -11.61
CA GLY A 177 1.78 8.44 -11.82
C GLY A 177 3.30 8.44 -11.60
N ASP A 178 3.98 9.56 -11.87
CA ASP A 178 5.42 9.72 -11.65
C ASP A 178 5.80 9.66 -10.17
N LEU A 179 4.89 10.08 -9.28
CA LEU A 179 5.09 9.93 -7.85
C LEU A 179 5.04 8.46 -7.43
N PHE A 180 4.04 7.69 -7.89
CA PHE A 180 3.98 6.26 -7.57
C PHE A 180 5.23 5.51 -8.07
N LYS A 181 5.81 5.94 -9.19
CA LYS A 181 7.08 5.44 -9.70
C LYS A 181 8.25 5.73 -8.74
N ALA A 182 8.36 6.96 -8.25
CA ALA A 182 9.39 7.33 -7.26
C ALA A 182 9.25 6.52 -5.96
N TYR A 183 8.02 6.30 -5.48
CA TYR A 183 7.76 5.48 -4.29
C TYR A 183 8.14 4.01 -4.49
N ALA A 184 7.72 3.43 -5.60
CA ALA A 184 8.04 2.05 -5.94
C ALA A 184 9.57 1.86 -5.97
N ALA A 185 10.32 2.82 -6.53
CA ALA A 185 11.78 2.81 -6.52
C ALA A 185 12.37 2.90 -5.11
N LYS A 186 11.84 3.78 -4.26
CA LYS A 186 12.28 3.95 -2.86
C LYS A 186 11.77 2.86 -1.90
N LYS A 187 10.88 1.96 -2.36
CA LYS A 187 10.19 0.94 -1.56
C LYS A 187 9.44 1.51 -0.35
N ILE A 188 8.99 2.76 -0.46
CA ILE A 188 8.20 3.43 0.58
C ILE A 188 6.73 3.06 0.37
N LYS A 189 6.06 2.62 1.44
CA LYS A 189 4.63 2.28 1.38
C LYS A 189 3.81 3.56 1.57
N PRO A 190 2.92 3.91 0.63
CA PRO A 190 2.11 5.11 0.75
C PRO A 190 1.10 5.00 1.91
N TYR A 191 0.70 6.12 2.51
CA TYR A 191 -0.16 6.16 3.70
C TYR A 191 -1.41 7.00 3.43
N GLY A 192 -2.56 6.35 3.38
CA GLY A 192 -3.80 7.04 3.07
C GLY A 192 -4.89 6.09 2.58
N THR A 193 -5.95 6.69 2.06
CA THR A 193 -7.02 6.00 1.35
C THR A 193 -6.85 6.22 -0.14
N TYR A 194 -6.95 5.16 -0.93
CA TYR A 194 -6.75 5.20 -2.39
C TYR A 194 -7.91 4.57 -3.13
N GLU A 195 -8.21 5.14 -4.28
CA GLU A 195 -9.19 4.62 -5.22
C GLU A 195 -8.63 3.41 -5.99
N GLU A 196 -9.52 2.64 -6.61
CA GLU A 196 -9.15 1.42 -7.35
C GLU A 196 -8.08 1.68 -8.42
N THR A 197 -8.24 2.75 -9.21
CA THR A 197 -7.33 3.09 -10.30
C THR A 197 -5.93 3.41 -9.78
N GLU A 198 -5.83 3.99 -8.60
CA GLU A 198 -4.57 4.35 -7.94
C GLU A 198 -3.85 3.11 -7.39
N CYS A 199 -4.61 2.15 -6.86
CA CYS A 199 -4.07 0.85 -6.46
C CYS A 199 -3.35 0.19 -7.64
N LEU A 200 -4.02 0.11 -8.79
CA LEU A 200 -3.42 -0.48 -10.00
C LEU A 200 -2.24 0.34 -10.53
N ALA A 201 -2.34 1.68 -10.54
CA ALA A 201 -1.27 2.55 -11.02
C ALA A 201 0.04 2.34 -10.24
N CYS A 202 -0.05 2.28 -8.91
CA CYS A 202 1.12 2.05 -8.06
C CYS A 202 1.59 0.60 -8.09
N HIS A 203 0.69 -0.38 -7.91
CA HIS A 203 1.07 -1.79 -7.81
C HIS A 203 1.60 -2.38 -9.13
N LYS A 204 1.28 -1.78 -10.29
CA LYS A 204 1.93 -2.13 -11.57
C LYS A 204 3.45 -1.93 -11.52
N MET A 205 3.93 -1.00 -10.71
CA MET A 205 5.35 -0.71 -10.55
C MET A 205 5.91 -1.33 -9.26
N ALA A 206 5.18 -1.23 -8.15
CA ALA A 206 5.63 -1.70 -6.84
C ALA A 206 5.58 -3.24 -6.69
N THR A 207 4.57 -3.89 -7.27
CA THR A 207 4.38 -5.35 -7.21
C THR A 207 3.85 -5.89 -8.55
N PRO A 208 4.64 -5.80 -9.64
CA PRO A 208 4.17 -6.10 -11.00
C PRO A 208 3.61 -7.52 -11.14
N GLU A 209 4.21 -8.51 -10.46
CA GLU A 209 3.75 -9.90 -10.52
C GLU A 209 2.36 -10.08 -9.87
N VAL A 210 2.04 -9.35 -8.80
CA VAL A 210 0.70 -9.39 -8.17
C VAL A 210 -0.37 -8.90 -9.14
N VAL A 211 -0.12 -7.77 -9.82
CA VAL A 211 -1.07 -7.23 -10.81
C VAL A 211 -1.22 -8.18 -12.01
N LYS A 212 -0.11 -8.78 -12.45
CA LYS A 212 -0.09 -9.76 -13.54
C LYS A 212 -0.84 -11.06 -13.19
N GLU A 213 -0.79 -11.50 -11.94
CA GLU A 213 -1.59 -12.64 -11.48
C GLU A 213 -3.08 -12.29 -11.40
N TRP A 214 -3.42 -11.15 -10.79
CA TRP A 214 -4.81 -10.69 -10.68
C TRP A 214 -5.47 -10.52 -12.04
N THR A 215 -4.79 -9.86 -12.99
CA THR A 215 -5.28 -9.65 -14.37
C THR A 215 -5.54 -10.96 -15.12
N LYS A 216 -4.81 -12.04 -14.79
CA LYS A 216 -5.06 -13.39 -15.33
C LYS A 216 -6.15 -14.16 -14.58
N GLY A 217 -6.52 -13.70 -13.39
CA GLY A 217 -7.52 -14.32 -12.53
C GLY A 217 -8.94 -13.99 -12.94
N VAL A 218 -9.89 -14.81 -12.49
CA VAL A 218 -11.33 -14.62 -12.76
C VAL A 218 -11.90 -13.38 -12.08
N HIS A 219 -11.29 -12.92 -10.99
CA HIS A 219 -11.70 -11.71 -10.27
C HIS A 219 -11.54 -10.46 -11.13
N ALA A 220 -10.43 -10.29 -11.85
CA ALA A 220 -10.28 -9.17 -12.78
C ALA A 220 -11.32 -9.20 -13.91
N VAL A 221 -11.57 -10.38 -14.49
CA VAL A 221 -12.58 -10.58 -15.55
C VAL A 221 -14.00 -10.23 -15.07
N LYS A 222 -14.28 -10.43 -13.78
CA LYS A 222 -15.57 -10.12 -13.15
C LYS A 222 -15.63 -8.74 -12.51
N GLY A 223 -14.59 -7.91 -12.64
CA GLY A 223 -14.55 -6.56 -12.06
C GLY A 223 -14.40 -6.53 -10.54
N VAL A 224 -13.90 -7.60 -9.91
CA VAL A 224 -13.55 -7.62 -8.48
C VAL A 224 -12.19 -6.98 -8.31
N THR A 225 -12.15 -5.88 -7.56
CA THR A 225 -11.04 -4.93 -7.53
C THR A 225 -10.13 -5.19 -6.34
N CYS A 226 -8.95 -4.55 -6.31
CA CYS A 226 -8.06 -4.61 -5.14
C CYS A 226 -8.78 -4.12 -3.86
N VAL A 227 -9.55 -3.03 -4.01
CA VAL A 227 -10.31 -2.40 -2.92
C VAL A 227 -11.43 -3.29 -2.41
N THR A 228 -12.07 -4.09 -3.29
CA THR A 228 -13.13 -5.03 -2.89
C THR A 228 -12.64 -6.03 -1.83
N CYS A 229 -11.40 -6.50 -1.91
CA CYS A 229 -10.86 -7.48 -0.96
C CYS A 229 -10.04 -6.85 0.18
N HIS A 230 -9.23 -5.83 -0.12
CA HIS A 230 -8.30 -5.26 0.84
C HIS A 230 -8.86 -4.02 1.57
N GLY A 231 -9.90 -3.38 1.04
CA GLY A 231 -10.34 -2.03 1.41
C GLY A 231 -9.53 -0.95 0.70
N ASN A 232 -9.88 0.32 0.95
CA ASN A 232 -9.19 1.48 0.35
C ASN A 232 -8.13 2.09 1.28
N ASP A 233 -8.16 1.78 2.58
CA ASP A 233 -7.24 2.33 3.57
C ASP A 233 -5.94 1.52 3.64
N HIS A 234 -4.91 2.02 2.96
CA HIS A 234 -3.60 1.37 2.84
C HIS A 234 -2.90 1.18 4.19
N ARG A 235 -3.29 1.93 5.22
CA ARG A 235 -2.75 1.80 6.59
C ARG A 235 -3.18 0.48 7.21
N PHE A 236 -4.46 0.14 7.06
CA PHE A 236 -4.98 -1.15 7.53
C PHE A 236 -4.45 -2.31 6.69
N ILE A 237 -4.34 -2.12 5.37
CA ILE A 237 -3.75 -3.12 4.47
C ILE A 237 -2.30 -3.42 4.86
N ALA A 238 -1.49 -2.37 5.05
CA ALA A 238 -0.09 -2.50 5.44
C ALA A 238 0.06 -3.18 6.81
N LYS A 239 -0.77 -2.81 7.80
CA LYS A 239 -0.79 -3.45 9.13
C LYS A 239 -1.09 -4.95 9.05
N LYS A 240 -2.02 -5.34 8.17
CA LYS A 240 -2.37 -6.75 7.91
C LYS A 240 -1.41 -7.46 6.96
N HIS A 241 -0.39 -6.77 6.44
CA HIS A 241 0.50 -7.30 5.41
C HIS A 241 -0.26 -7.81 4.17
N GLY A 242 -1.37 -7.15 3.82
CA GLY A 242 -2.24 -7.56 2.72
C GLY A 242 -3.16 -8.74 3.03
N HIS A 243 -3.16 -9.28 4.26
CA HIS A 243 -4.01 -10.42 4.62
C HIS A 243 -5.51 -10.10 4.50
N VAL A 244 -6.24 -11.00 3.85
CA VAL A 244 -7.70 -10.97 3.69
C VAL A 244 -8.28 -12.19 4.37
N SER A 245 -9.19 -11.98 5.34
CA SER A 245 -9.87 -13.07 6.04
C SER A 245 -10.90 -13.74 5.13
N ALA A 246 -11.10 -15.05 5.31
CA ALA A 246 -12.08 -15.87 4.60
C ALA A 246 -13.52 -15.31 4.65
N SER A 247 -13.87 -14.54 5.69
CA SER A 247 -15.19 -13.89 5.76
C SER A 247 -15.45 -12.95 4.58
N THR A 248 -14.41 -12.27 4.09
CA THR A 248 -14.47 -11.40 2.89
C THR A 248 -14.87 -12.22 1.66
N CYS A 249 -14.33 -13.43 1.54
CA CYS A 249 -14.69 -14.34 0.47
C CYS A 249 -16.15 -14.81 0.60
N GLY A 250 -16.62 -15.01 1.84
CA GLY A 250 -17.98 -15.45 2.16
C GLY A 250 -19.09 -14.48 1.77
N GLU A 251 -18.78 -13.21 1.53
CA GLU A 251 -19.72 -12.22 1.00
C GLU A 251 -20.22 -12.59 -0.42
N CYS A 252 -19.37 -13.27 -1.20
CA CYS A 252 -19.70 -13.72 -2.57
C CYS A 252 -19.72 -15.26 -2.70
N HIS A 253 -18.90 -15.98 -1.95
CA HIS A 253 -18.70 -17.44 -2.00
C HIS A 253 -19.30 -18.12 -0.78
N GLN A 254 -20.56 -17.82 -0.47
CA GLN A 254 -21.19 -18.21 0.78
C GLN A 254 -21.22 -19.74 0.98
N THR A 255 -21.53 -20.50 -0.06
CA THR A 255 -21.55 -21.98 0.00
C THR A 255 -20.18 -22.54 0.38
N GLN A 256 -19.13 -22.12 -0.33
CA GLN A 256 -17.76 -22.58 -0.07
C GLN A 256 -17.27 -22.14 1.31
N TYR A 257 -17.63 -20.92 1.74
CA TYR A 257 -17.28 -20.40 3.04
C TYR A 257 -17.95 -21.17 4.19
N ILE A 258 -19.24 -21.50 4.08
CA ILE A 258 -19.96 -22.30 5.08
C ILE A 258 -19.34 -23.70 5.17
N ASP A 259 -19.14 -24.36 4.02
CA ASP A 259 -18.49 -25.67 3.96
C ASP A 259 -17.10 -25.68 4.62
N PHE A 260 -16.29 -24.66 4.30
CA PHE A 260 -14.95 -24.53 4.86
C PHE A 260 -14.98 -24.32 6.38
N ARG A 261 -15.93 -23.53 6.89
CA ARG A 261 -16.10 -23.29 8.33
C ARG A 261 -16.47 -24.54 9.11
N GLU A 262 -17.20 -25.47 8.48
CA GLU A 262 -17.52 -26.76 9.08
C GLU A 262 -16.38 -27.78 9.00
N SER A 263 -15.29 -27.44 8.31
CA SER A 263 -14.15 -28.35 8.14
C SER A 263 -13.17 -28.28 9.32
N LYS A 264 -12.46 -29.38 9.55
CA LYS A 264 -11.34 -29.44 10.50
C LYS A 264 -10.17 -28.54 10.12
N HIS A 265 -10.07 -28.05 8.88
CA HIS A 265 -9.04 -27.09 8.50
C HIS A 265 -9.16 -25.76 9.25
N LEU A 266 -10.38 -25.34 9.61
CA LEU A 266 -10.58 -24.17 10.45
C LEU A 266 -10.27 -24.46 11.93
N GLN A 267 -10.54 -25.69 12.38
CA GLN A 267 -10.35 -26.13 13.76
C GLN A 267 -8.91 -26.54 14.09
N GLY A 268 -8.06 -26.70 13.08
CA GLY A 268 -6.62 -26.87 13.23
C GLY A 268 -6.05 -25.69 14.00
N HIS A 269 -5.87 -25.87 15.31
CA HIS A 269 -5.64 -24.86 16.34
C HIS A 269 -4.71 -23.71 15.93
N ALA A 270 -4.97 -22.52 16.49
CA ALA A 270 -4.10 -21.36 16.43
C ALA A 270 -2.67 -21.72 16.84
N VAL A 271 -1.68 -21.25 16.09
CA VAL A 271 -0.28 -21.41 16.46
C VAL A 271 -0.10 -20.77 17.85
N ALA A 272 0.12 -21.59 18.88
CA ALA A 272 0.16 -21.14 20.27
C ALA A 272 1.18 -19.99 20.42
N VAL A 273 0.68 -18.80 20.71
CA VAL A 273 1.50 -17.64 21.07
C VAL A 273 1.80 -17.77 22.57
N PRO A 274 3.08 -17.76 22.99
CA PRO A 274 3.41 -17.94 24.40
C PRO A 274 2.92 -16.78 25.27
N SER A 275 2.90 -17.03 26.57
CA SER A 275 2.43 -16.06 27.55
C SER A 275 3.40 -14.88 27.70
N LYS A 276 2.96 -13.83 28.40
CA LYS A 276 3.71 -12.59 28.67
C LYS A 276 5.06 -12.82 29.40
N PHE A 277 5.37 -14.04 29.83
CA PHE A 277 6.52 -14.39 30.68
C PHE A 277 7.36 -15.58 30.20
N ASP A 278 7.37 -15.91 28.91
CA ASP A 278 8.16 -17.05 28.42
C ASP A 278 9.47 -16.66 27.74
N VAL A 279 10.50 -17.47 28.02
CA VAL A 279 11.82 -17.49 27.38
C VAL A 279 11.63 -17.63 25.87
N ILE A 280 12.41 -16.89 25.06
CA ILE A 280 12.38 -16.99 23.59
C ILE A 280 12.69 -18.43 23.20
N SER A 281 11.66 -19.18 22.80
CA SER A 281 11.78 -20.56 22.32
C SER A 281 12.07 -20.57 20.82
N THR A 282 12.62 -21.68 20.32
CA THR A 282 12.74 -21.92 18.87
C THR A 282 11.40 -21.84 18.14
N ARG A 283 10.29 -22.17 18.81
CA ARG A 283 8.92 -21.99 18.30
C ARG A 283 8.58 -20.50 18.09
N LEU A 284 8.97 -19.62 19.00
CA LEU A 284 8.78 -18.17 18.84
C LEU A 284 9.57 -17.62 17.66
N LEU A 285 10.81 -18.09 17.48
CA LEU A 285 11.66 -17.66 16.36
C LEU A 285 11.08 -18.07 15.01
N ASN A 286 10.40 -19.22 14.93
CA ASN A 286 9.83 -19.77 13.70
C ASN A 286 8.30 -19.56 13.57
N ILE A 287 7.69 -18.73 14.41
CA ILE A 287 6.23 -18.56 14.47
C ILE A 287 5.64 -18.10 13.13
N LYS A 288 6.42 -17.37 12.33
CA LYS A 288 6.02 -16.89 11.00
C LYS A 288 5.77 -18.06 10.03
N ASP A 289 6.65 -19.06 10.05
CA ASP A 289 6.54 -20.23 9.17
C ASP A 289 5.38 -21.13 9.61
N CYS A 290 5.20 -21.29 10.92
CA CYS A 290 4.03 -21.99 11.48
C CYS A 290 2.72 -21.31 11.05
N LYS A 291 2.64 -19.97 11.11
CA LYS A 291 1.45 -19.22 10.65
C LYS A 291 1.22 -19.39 9.14
N GLY A 292 2.28 -19.53 8.35
CA GLY A 292 2.19 -19.83 6.92
C GLY A 292 1.50 -21.19 6.66
N CYS A 293 1.91 -22.24 7.37
CA CYS A 293 1.30 -23.57 7.23
C CYS A 293 -0.11 -23.66 7.83
N HIS A 294 -0.35 -22.99 8.96
CA HIS A 294 -1.63 -23.00 9.68
C HIS A 294 -2.60 -21.87 9.26
N LYS A 295 -2.34 -21.18 8.13
CA LYS A 295 -3.14 -20.02 7.69
C LYS A 295 -4.61 -20.30 7.38
N LEU A 296 -5.01 -21.58 7.30
CA LEU A 296 -6.40 -22.01 7.17
C LEU A 296 -7.19 -21.89 8.49
N GLY A 297 -6.50 -21.93 9.63
CA GLY A 297 -7.07 -21.68 10.95
C GLY A 297 -7.04 -20.20 11.35
N LEU A 298 -7.45 -19.91 12.58
CA LEU A 298 -7.40 -18.56 13.17
C LEU A 298 -5.97 -18.21 13.62
N SER A 299 -5.04 -18.15 12.66
CA SER A 299 -3.61 -18.00 12.92
C SER A 299 -3.15 -16.54 13.08
N TYR A 300 -3.98 -15.59 12.64
CA TYR A 300 -3.68 -14.17 12.74
C TYR A 300 -4.67 -13.44 13.64
N GLU A 301 -4.21 -12.41 14.35
CA GLU A 301 -5.03 -11.61 15.27
C GLU A 301 -6.23 -10.93 14.59
N PHE A 302 -6.13 -10.70 13.28
CA PHE A 302 -7.17 -10.08 12.47
C PHE A 302 -8.17 -11.08 11.88
N ASP A 303 -7.98 -12.38 12.10
CA ASP A 303 -8.95 -13.41 11.74
C ASP A 303 -10.11 -13.35 12.73
N ARG A 304 -11.27 -12.87 12.25
CA ARG A 304 -12.49 -12.76 13.08
C ARG A 304 -13.32 -14.03 13.03
N VAL A 305 -13.63 -14.50 11.82
CA VAL A 305 -14.44 -15.71 11.57
C VAL A 305 -13.92 -16.39 10.31
N GLY A 306 -13.15 -17.46 10.49
CA GLY A 306 -12.45 -18.15 9.40
C GLY A 306 -10.98 -17.74 9.27
N GLY A 307 -10.12 -18.64 8.78
CA GLY A 307 -8.73 -18.34 8.41
C GLY A 307 -8.63 -17.72 7.01
N SER A 308 -7.78 -18.26 6.15
CA SER A 308 -7.61 -17.82 4.75
C SER A 308 -8.21 -18.80 3.75
N CYS A 309 -8.69 -18.30 2.60
CA CYS A 309 -9.11 -19.12 1.45
C CYS A 309 -8.00 -19.32 0.40
N ASP A 310 -6.84 -18.69 0.55
CA ASP A 310 -5.77 -18.70 -0.48
C ASP A 310 -4.73 -19.83 -0.33
N ALA A 311 -5.05 -20.87 0.46
CA ALA A 311 -4.13 -21.99 0.67
C ALA A 311 -4.10 -22.97 -0.50
N CYS A 312 -5.27 -23.33 -1.04
CA CYS A 312 -5.40 -24.30 -2.12
C CYS A 312 -5.32 -23.65 -3.50
N HIS A 313 -6.01 -22.54 -3.70
CA HIS A 313 -5.95 -21.70 -4.91
C HIS A 313 -5.29 -20.35 -4.53
N PRO A 314 -3.97 -20.20 -4.73
CA PRO A 314 -3.24 -19.03 -4.27
C PRO A 314 -3.77 -17.72 -4.84
N SER A 315 -3.71 -16.68 -4.00
CA SER A 315 -3.81 -15.30 -4.44
C SER A 315 -2.61 -14.97 -5.36
N HIS A 316 -2.73 -14.12 -6.38
CA HIS A 316 -3.93 -13.33 -6.77
C HIS A 316 -4.69 -13.90 -7.97
N LYS A 317 -4.30 -15.07 -8.48
CA LYS A 317 -4.92 -15.72 -9.63
C LYS A 317 -6.20 -16.50 -9.27
N PHE A 318 -6.24 -17.11 -8.07
CA PHE A 318 -7.34 -17.93 -7.56
C PHE A 318 -7.77 -19.05 -8.53
N SER A 319 -6.79 -19.78 -9.06
CA SER A 319 -7.01 -20.83 -10.05
C SER A 319 -7.61 -22.10 -9.45
N VAL A 320 -8.84 -22.46 -9.87
CA VAL A 320 -9.47 -23.72 -9.49
C VAL A 320 -8.67 -24.93 -9.97
N ALA A 321 -7.98 -24.82 -11.11
CA ALA A 321 -7.13 -25.89 -11.62
C ALA A 321 -5.95 -26.17 -10.68
N GLU A 322 -5.32 -25.11 -10.14
CA GLU A 322 -4.24 -25.25 -9.15
C GLU A 322 -4.76 -25.84 -7.84
N ALA A 323 -5.96 -25.44 -7.38
CA ALA A 323 -6.57 -26.05 -6.20
C ALA A 323 -6.97 -27.53 -6.37
N ARG A 324 -7.07 -28.04 -7.60
CA ARG A 324 -7.38 -29.46 -7.88
C ARG A 324 -6.15 -30.34 -8.03
N ALA A 325 -4.98 -29.75 -8.24
CA ALA A 325 -3.73 -30.47 -8.35
C ALA A 325 -3.35 -31.10 -6.99
N SER A 326 -2.65 -32.23 -7.02
CA SER A 326 -2.31 -32.96 -5.79
C SER A 326 -1.32 -32.16 -4.91
N ASP A 327 -0.49 -31.35 -5.54
CA ASP A 327 0.54 -30.52 -4.89
C ASP A 327 -0.05 -29.42 -3.99
N ALA A 328 -1.30 -28.99 -4.22
CA ALA A 328 -2.00 -28.06 -3.35
C ALA A 328 -2.10 -28.55 -1.91
N CYS A 329 -2.26 -29.87 -1.72
CA CYS A 329 -2.34 -30.51 -0.40
C CYS A 329 -0.95 -30.88 0.14
N GLU A 330 -0.01 -31.25 -0.73
CA GLU A 330 1.34 -31.69 -0.37
C GLU A 330 2.14 -30.59 0.35
N LYS A 331 1.79 -29.30 0.19
CA LYS A 331 2.42 -28.15 0.89
C LYS A 331 2.30 -28.21 2.42
N CYS A 332 1.24 -28.81 2.94
CA CYS A 332 0.99 -28.93 4.38
C CYS A 332 0.99 -30.39 4.84
N HIS A 333 0.56 -31.32 3.99
CA HIS A 333 0.52 -32.76 4.29
C HIS A 333 1.82 -33.46 3.85
N ILE A 334 2.96 -33.00 4.37
CA ILE A 334 4.31 -33.39 3.93
C ILE A 334 4.80 -34.76 4.45
N GLY A 335 4.04 -35.46 5.30
CA GLY A 335 4.42 -36.75 5.88
C GLY A 335 5.50 -36.63 6.99
N GLY A 336 5.26 -37.30 8.12
CA GLY A 336 6.12 -37.26 9.32
C GLY A 336 5.29 -37.58 10.58
N PRO A 337 5.89 -37.92 11.73
CA PRO A 337 5.16 -38.40 12.91
C PRO A 337 4.08 -37.43 13.44
N GLU A 338 4.26 -36.12 13.24
CA GLU A 338 3.30 -35.08 13.66
C GLU A 338 2.27 -34.70 12.58
N HIS A 339 2.52 -35.04 11.30
CA HIS A 339 1.68 -34.66 10.14
C HIS A 339 1.30 -35.87 9.27
N ALA A 340 1.34 -37.09 9.83
CA ALA A 340 1.03 -38.36 9.17
C ALA A 340 -0.48 -38.54 8.92
N GLN A 341 -1.12 -37.57 8.29
CA GLN A 341 -2.52 -37.70 7.86
C GLN A 341 -2.64 -38.56 6.60
N LEU A 342 -1.57 -38.68 5.81
CA LEU A 342 -1.46 -39.66 4.74
C LEU A 342 -1.00 -40.99 5.32
N ASN A 343 -1.93 -41.91 5.55
CA ASN A 343 -1.58 -43.30 5.86
C ASN A 343 -0.95 -43.92 4.61
N ILE A 344 0.38 -43.95 4.54
CA ILE A 344 1.16 -44.50 3.42
C ILE A 344 1.51 -45.98 3.60
N ALA A 345 0.94 -46.66 4.61
CA ALA A 345 1.19 -48.08 4.82
C ALA A 345 0.79 -48.89 3.57
N LYS A 346 1.57 -49.93 3.23
CA LYS A 346 1.41 -50.73 2.00
C LYS A 346 -0.02 -51.25 1.76
N GLY A 347 -0.79 -51.51 2.82
CA GLY A 347 -2.18 -51.99 2.73
C GLY A 347 -3.24 -50.90 2.58
N SER A 348 -2.91 -49.63 2.79
CA SER A 348 -3.86 -48.52 2.71
C SER A 348 -4.14 -48.11 1.26
N ILE A 349 -5.24 -47.40 1.03
CA ILE A 349 -5.59 -46.85 -0.30
C ILE A 349 -4.48 -45.91 -0.80
N PHE A 350 -3.98 -45.02 0.05
CA PHE A 350 -2.89 -44.11 -0.31
C PHE A 350 -1.56 -44.83 -0.55
N GLY A 351 -1.24 -45.87 0.23
CA GLY A 351 -0.05 -46.71 0.00
C GLY A 351 -0.09 -47.40 -1.37
N LYS A 352 -1.24 -47.96 -1.75
CA LYS A 352 -1.46 -48.54 -3.09
C LYS A 352 -1.35 -47.52 -4.21
N VAL A 353 -1.94 -46.33 -4.05
CA VAL A 353 -1.82 -45.24 -5.05
C VAL A 353 -0.37 -44.76 -5.19
N MET A 354 0.37 -44.63 -4.08
CA MET A 354 1.79 -44.27 -4.11
C MET A 354 2.65 -45.34 -4.77
N GLU A 355 2.37 -46.62 -4.52
CA GLU A 355 3.04 -47.74 -5.19
C GLU A 355 2.86 -47.66 -6.71
N LEU A 356 1.62 -47.46 -7.19
CA LEU A 356 1.31 -47.29 -8.61
C LEU A 356 2.02 -46.06 -9.22
N ARG A 357 2.10 -44.94 -8.49
CA ARG A 357 2.85 -43.73 -8.92
C ARG A 357 4.34 -44.01 -9.02
N ASN A 358 4.92 -44.67 -8.02
CA ASN A 358 6.36 -45.00 -7.99
C ASN A 358 6.74 -45.98 -9.11
N GLN A 359 5.82 -46.87 -9.50
CA GLN A 359 5.99 -47.78 -10.63
C GLN A 359 5.75 -47.09 -11.99
N GLY A 360 5.36 -45.80 -12.00
CA GLY A 360 5.05 -45.06 -13.22
C GLY A 360 3.81 -45.56 -13.96
N LEU A 361 2.91 -46.27 -13.27
CA LEU A 361 1.69 -46.84 -13.85
C LEU A 361 0.55 -45.83 -13.92
N ILE A 362 0.56 -44.82 -13.04
CA ILE A 362 -0.40 -43.72 -13.00
C ILE A 362 0.30 -42.38 -12.79
N THR A 363 -0.24 -41.31 -13.37
CA THR A 363 0.25 -39.94 -13.13
C THR A 363 -0.27 -39.38 -11.80
N LYS A 364 0.38 -38.34 -11.27
CA LYS A 364 -0.09 -37.66 -10.04
C LYS A 364 -1.51 -37.12 -10.16
N ASP A 365 -1.91 -36.72 -11.36
CA ASP A 365 -3.22 -36.12 -11.65
C ASP A 365 -4.35 -37.15 -11.75
N LEU A 366 -4.07 -38.45 -11.87
CA LEU A 366 -5.12 -39.47 -12.06
C LEU A 366 -5.93 -39.73 -10.78
N VAL A 367 -5.31 -39.58 -9.61
CA VAL A 367 -5.94 -39.74 -8.29
C VAL A 367 -5.44 -38.61 -7.41
N THR A 368 -6.30 -37.64 -7.11
CA THR A 368 -5.93 -36.47 -6.28
C THR A 368 -6.54 -36.58 -4.89
N CYS A 369 -6.07 -35.80 -3.92
CA CYS A 369 -6.65 -35.81 -2.56
C CYS A 369 -8.14 -35.42 -2.58
N GLN A 370 -8.44 -34.42 -3.41
CA GLN A 370 -9.76 -33.83 -3.66
C GLN A 370 -10.73 -34.83 -4.29
N SER A 371 -10.20 -35.92 -4.86
CA SER A 371 -11.00 -36.95 -5.49
C SER A 371 -11.72 -37.85 -4.46
N CYS A 372 -11.19 -37.93 -3.25
CA CYS A 372 -11.76 -38.66 -2.11
C CYS A 372 -12.25 -37.72 -1.00
N HIS A 373 -11.65 -36.54 -0.86
CA HIS A 373 -11.96 -35.54 0.15
C HIS A 373 -12.73 -34.35 -0.42
N GLY A 374 -13.83 -33.96 0.24
CA GLY A 374 -14.74 -32.92 -0.27
C GLY A 374 -15.57 -33.37 -1.50
N PRO A 375 -16.13 -34.60 -1.51
CA PRO A 375 -16.96 -35.07 -2.62
C PRO A 375 -18.09 -34.07 -2.91
N ASN A 376 -18.49 -33.94 -4.17
CA ASN A 376 -19.51 -33.00 -4.66
C ASN A 376 -19.12 -31.51 -4.68
N LYS A 377 -17.84 -31.18 -4.90
CA LYS A 377 -17.35 -29.78 -4.96
C LYS A 377 -17.51 -29.04 -3.62
N SER A 378 -17.51 -29.77 -2.51
CA SER A 378 -17.60 -29.19 -1.17
C SER A 378 -16.24 -28.68 -0.70
N HIS A 379 -16.23 -27.58 0.06
CA HIS A 379 -15.02 -27.10 0.75
C HIS A 379 -14.85 -27.72 2.15
N ASN A 380 -15.70 -28.68 2.53
CA ASN A 380 -15.55 -29.46 3.75
C ASN A 380 -14.74 -30.74 3.48
N PHE A 381 -13.41 -30.59 3.46
CA PHE A 381 -12.47 -31.70 3.19
C PHE A 381 -12.37 -32.72 4.34
N SER A 382 -13.04 -32.48 5.47
CA SER A 382 -13.17 -33.47 6.55
C SER A 382 -14.17 -34.57 6.21
N LYS A 383 -15.04 -34.34 5.22
CA LYS A 383 -15.93 -35.35 4.67
C LYS A 383 -15.14 -36.15 3.61
N SER A 384 -15.02 -37.46 3.82
CA SER A 384 -14.45 -38.38 2.84
C SER A 384 -15.52 -39.29 2.26
N TYR A 385 -15.38 -39.63 0.99
CA TYR A 385 -16.21 -40.63 0.33
C TYR A 385 -15.32 -41.57 -0.47
N ILE A 386 -15.38 -42.85 -0.13
CA ILE A 386 -14.67 -43.91 -0.82
C ILE A 386 -15.77 -44.84 -1.35
N PRO A 387 -15.99 -44.92 -2.68
CA PRO A 387 -16.93 -45.87 -3.24
C PRO A 387 -16.58 -47.30 -2.82
N LYS A 388 -17.60 -48.12 -2.52
CA LYS A 388 -17.42 -49.50 -2.04
C LYS A 388 -16.87 -50.46 -3.10
N GLU A 389 -16.91 -50.06 -4.38
CA GLU A 389 -16.46 -50.83 -5.54
C GLU A 389 -15.38 -50.01 -6.25
N ILE A 390 -14.12 -50.44 -6.16
CA ILE A 390 -12.95 -49.77 -6.74
C ILE A 390 -12.46 -50.64 -7.91
N ASP A 391 -13.29 -50.85 -8.92
CA ASP A 391 -12.89 -51.64 -10.10
C ASP A 391 -12.35 -50.77 -11.26
N VAL A 392 -12.59 -49.46 -11.24
CA VAL A 392 -11.98 -48.52 -12.19
C VAL A 392 -11.61 -47.22 -11.47
N VAL A 393 -10.32 -47.06 -11.17
CA VAL A 393 -9.77 -45.85 -10.53
C VAL A 393 -9.64 -44.75 -11.58
N LEU A 394 -10.68 -43.95 -11.74
CA LEU A 394 -10.65 -42.69 -12.48
C LEU A 394 -11.21 -41.57 -11.60
N PHE A 395 -10.49 -41.20 -10.56
CA PHE A 395 -10.96 -40.12 -9.69
C PHE A 395 -10.42 -38.77 -10.17
N GLY A 396 -11.08 -38.27 -11.22
CA GLY A 396 -11.32 -36.84 -11.43
C GLY A 396 -10.25 -36.01 -12.15
N GLY A 397 -9.13 -36.59 -12.56
CA GLY A 397 -8.11 -35.87 -13.34
C GLY A 397 -7.72 -36.52 -14.65
N HIS A 398 -6.86 -35.83 -15.39
CA HIS A 398 -6.37 -36.27 -16.71
C HIS A 398 -5.00 -36.93 -16.52
N GLY A 399 -4.85 -38.17 -16.98
CA GLY A 399 -3.62 -38.91 -16.78
C GLY A 399 -3.53 -40.14 -17.66
N TYR A 400 -2.30 -40.62 -17.87
CA TYR A 400 -2.05 -41.87 -18.58
C TYR A 400 -2.13 -43.03 -17.60
N ILE A 401 -2.88 -44.05 -17.98
CA ILE A 401 -2.82 -45.38 -17.35
C ILE A 401 -1.94 -46.24 -18.23
N LYS A 402 -0.86 -46.79 -17.68
CA LYS A 402 -0.05 -47.77 -18.40
C LYS A 402 -0.79 -49.11 -18.36
N THR A 403 -1.57 -49.39 -19.39
CA THR A 403 -2.26 -50.69 -19.50
C THR A 403 -1.21 -51.78 -19.66
N HIS A 404 -1.19 -52.75 -18.73
CA HIS A 404 -0.52 -54.01 -18.99
C HIS A 404 -1.29 -54.72 -20.09
N LEU A 405 -0.87 -54.55 -21.35
CA LEU A 405 -1.24 -55.46 -22.42
C LEU A 405 -0.56 -56.78 -22.09
N THR A 406 -1.28 -57.65 -21.38
CA THR A 406 -0.96 -59.07 -21.36
C THR A 406 -1.19 -59.57 -22.78
N HIS A 407 -0.12 -59.69 -23.56
CA HIS A 407 -0.13 -60.59 -24.70
C HIS A 407 -0.41 -61.99 -24.16
N GLN A 408 -1.57 -62.53 -24.53
CA GLN A 408 -1.92 -63.95 -24.36
C GLN A 408 -0.98 -64.84 -25.16
#